data_AF-A0A932L025-F1
#
_entry.id   AF-A0A932L025-F1
#
_cell.length_a   1.000
_cell.length_b   1.000
_cell.length_c   1.000
_cell.angle_alpha   90.00
_cell.angle_beta   90.00
_cell.angle_gamma   90.00
#
_symmetry.space_group_name_H-M   'P 1'
#
loop_
_entity.id
_entity.type
_entity.pdbx_description
1 polymer ?
#
loop_
_entity_poly.entity_id
_entity_poly.type
_entity_poly.pdbx_seq_one_letter_code
_entity_poly.pdbx_strand_id
1 'polypeptide(L)'
;MPNAPISESSTSSRNPALIATEVDGEVVMMHLDLGRYFGLDSIATDIWKRLETPMTFAALIDGLQADYEAERAVIAADVARLLAEMADKGLVALG
;
A
#
# COMPACT_ATOMS: atom_id res chain seq x y z
N MET A 1 11.80 6.25 13.24
CA MET A 1 12.87 5.80 12.33
C MET A 1 12.46 6.24 10.94
N PRO A 2 13.26 6.95 10.14
CA PRO A 2 12.89 7.21 8.75
C PRO A 2 12.92 5.86 8.00
N ASN A 3 11.82 5.50 7.35
CA ASN A 3 11.72 4.24 6.60
C ASN A 3 12.87 4.14 5.59
N ALA A 4 13.54 2.99 5.55
CA ALA A 4 14.58 2.71 4.58
C ALA A 4 14.04 2.89 3.15
N PRO A 5 14.89 3.32 2.19
CA PRO A 5 14.45 3.43 0.80
C PRO A 5 13.95 2.07 0.30
N ILE A 6 12.67 2.02 -0.08
CA ILE A 6 12.04 0.82 -0.62
C ILE A 6 12.79 0.44 -1.89
N SER A 7 13.40 -0.74 -1.89
CA SER A 7 14.13 -1.27 -3.04
C SER A 7 13.18 -2.06 -3.93
N GLU A 8 13.53 -2.26 -5.21
CA GLU A 8 12.67 -3.01 -6.14
C GLU A 8 12.38 -4.46 -5.70
N SER A 9 13.30 -5.07 -4.95
CA SER A 9 13.15 -6.40 -4.35
C SER A 9 12.46 -6.41 -2.98
N SER A 10 12.18 -5.24 -2.39
CA SER A 10 11.51 -5.15 -1.10
C SER A 10 10.10 -5.72 -1.21
N THR A 11 9.75 -6.61 -0.29
CA THR A 11 8.44 -7.27 -0.31
C THR A 11 7.49 -6.49 0.57
N SER A 12 6.32 -6.14 0.03
CA SER A 12 5.27 -5.44 0.77
C SER A 12 4.10 -6.39 1.01
N SER A 13 3.49 -6.30 2.20
CA SER A 13 2.29 -7.06 2.55
C SER A 13 1.37 -6.26 3.45
N ARG A 14 0.08 -6.61 3.47
CA ARG A 14 -0.87 -6.06 4.44
C ARG A 14 -0.49 -6.45 5.87
N ASN A 15 -0.68 -5.53 6.81
CA ASN A 15 -0.67 -5.89 8.21
C ASN A 15 -1.93 -6.71 8.55
N PRO A 16 -1.79 -7.96 9.02
CA PRO A 16 -2.93 -8.83 9.34
C PRO A 16 -3.74 -8.35 10.56
N ALA A 17 -3.24 -7.41 11.35
CA ALA A 17 -3.94 -6.84 12.49
C ALA A 17 -5.05 -5.82 12.11
N LEU A 18 -5.17 -5.49 10.83
CA LEU A 18 -6.18 -4.55 10.34
C LEU A 18 -7.47 -5.25 9.94
N ILE A 19 -8.60 -4.62 10.26
CA ILE A 19 -9.89 -4.97 9.70
C ILE A 19 -10.20 -3.96 8.59
N ALA A 20 -10.34 -4.44 7.36
CA ALA A 20 -10.78 -3.63 6.22
C ALA A 20 -12.23 -3.95 5.88
N THR A 21 -13.02 -2.94 5.55
CA THR A 21 -14.40 -3.08 5.05
C THR A 21 -14.59 -2.15 3.87
N GLU A 22 -15.16 -2.66 2.79
CA GLU A 22 -15.51 -1.87 1.62
C GLU A 22 -16.91 -1.27 1.81
N VAL A 23 -17.02 0.05 1.65
CA VAL A 23 -18.26 0.80 1.74
C VAL A 23 -18.33 1.72 0.52
N ASP A 24 -19.36 1.56 -0.31
CA ASP A 24 -19.55 2.35 -1.54
C ASP A 24 -18.34 2.38 -2.50
N GLY A 25 -17.53 1.31 -2.52
CA GLY A 25 -16.34 1.19 -3.37
C GLY A 25 -15.04 1.76 -2.74
N GLU A 26 -15.14 2.37 -1.56
CA GLU A 26 -14.00 2.84 -0.78
C GLU A 26 -13.65 1.84 0.32
N VAL A 27 -12.36 1.66 0.59
CA VAL A 27 -11.90 0.80 1.68
C VAL A 27 -11.69 1.63 2.94
N VAL A 28 -12.47 1.31 3.97
CA VAL A 28 -12.30 1.82 5.33
C VAL A 28 -11.55 0.77 6.15
N MET A 29 -10.42 1.17 6.72
CA MET A 29 -9.62 0.31 7.59
C MET A 29 -9.69 0.77 9.03
N MET A 30 -9.80 -0.21 9.92
CA MET A 30 -9.71 -0.02 11.36
C MET A 30 -8.49 -0.77 11.89
N HIS A 31 -7.58 -0.04 12.53
CA HIS A 31 -6.49 -0.63 13.30
C HIS A 31 -6.99 -0.91 14.71
N LEU A 32 -7.26 -2.18 15.01
CA LEU A 32 -7.85 -2.61 16.28
C LEU A 32 -7.02 -2.15 17.49
N ASP A 33 -5.70 -2.35 17.44
CA ASP A 33 -4.83 -2.02 18.58
C ASP A 33 -4.67 -0.52 18.83
N LEU A 34 -4.81 0.31 17.79
CA LEU A 34 -4.61 1.77 17.88
C LEU A 34 -5.94 2.54 18.00
N GLY A 35 -7.08 1.88 17.80
CA GLY A 35 -8.41 2.52 17.77
C GLY A 35 -8.54 3.59 16.68
N ARG A 36 -7.76 3.49 15.59
CA ARG A 36 -7.72 4.49 14.51
C ARG A 36 -8.42 3.97 13.25
N TYR A 37 -9.10 4.89 12.58
CA TYR A 37 -9.72 4.67 11.28
C TYR A 37 -8.90 5.34 10.19
N PHE A 38 -8.76 4.65 9.07
CA PHE A 38 -8.07 5.14 7.88
C PHE A 38 -8.97 4.92 6.67
N GLY A 39 -9.30 6.00 5.96
CA GLY A 39 -9.87 5.92 4.63
C GLY A 39 -8.74 5.88 3.60
N LEU A 40 -8.85 5.00 2.62
CA LEU A 40 -7.97 4.99 1.46
C LEU A 40 -8.68 5.63 0.28
N ASP A 41 -7.93 6.42 -0.49
CA ASP A 41 -8.40 6.83 -1.81
C ASP A 41 -8.44 5.62 -2.78
N SER A 42 -8.87 5.85 -4.01
CA SER A 42 -8.99 4.78 -5.01
C SER A 42 -7.66 4.08 -5.32
N ILE A 43 -6.56 4.83 -5.39
CA ILE A 43 -5.23 4.31 -5.72
C ILE A 43 -4.65 3.53 -4.54
N ALA A 44 -4.74 4.08 -3.34
CA ALA A 44 -4.30 3.42 -2.13
C ALA A 44 -5.13 2.18 -1.84
N THR A 45 -6.44 2.22 -2.13
CA THR A 45 -7.33 1.06 -2.09
C THR A 45 -6.87 -0.03 -3.05
N ASP A 46 -6.53 0.32 -4.30
CA ASP A 46 -6.04 -0.64 -5.28
C ASP A 46 -4.70 -1.26 -4.86
N ILE A 47 -3.74 -0.44 -4.43
CA ILE A 47 -2.45 -0.92 -3.89
C ILE A 47 -2.68 -1.85 -2.70
N TRP A 48 -3.50 -1.44 -1.74
CA TRP A 48 -3.90 -2.28 -0.62
C TRP A 48 -4.51 -3.59 -1.10
N LYS A 49 -5.41 -3.55 -2.09
CA LYS A 49 -6.03 -4.72 -2.72
C LYS A 49 -4.99 -5.69 -3.28
N ARG A 50 -3.98 -5.20 -4.01
CA ARG A 50 -2.89 -6.02 -4.56
C ARG A 50 -2.01 -6.66 -3.49
N LEU A 51 -1.72 -5.93 -2.40
CA LEU A 51 -0.89 -6.41 -1.29
C LEU A 51 -1.53 -7.51 -0.43
N GLU A 52 -2.73 -7.99 -0.78
CA GLU A 52 -3.31 -9.21 -0.19
C GLU A 52 -2.35 -10.39 -0.27
N THR A 53 -1.69 -10.52 -1.42
CA THR A 53 -0.60 -11.45 -1.63
C THR A 53 0.70 -10.69 -1.51
N PRO A 54 1.65 -11.10 -0.65
CA PRO A 54 2.96 -10.45 -0.57
C PRO A 54 3.62 -10.40 -1.95
N MET A 55 4.07 -9.22 -2.35
CA MET A 55 4.71 -9.01 -3.64
C MET A 55 5.85 -8.01 -3.55
N THR A 56 6.76 -8.07 -4.51
CA THR A 56 7.86 -7.12 -4.60
C THR A 56 7.37 -5.76 -5.05
N PHE A 57 8.09 -4.72 -4.65
CA PHE A 57 7.83 -3.36 -5.12
C PHE A 57 7.81 -3.29 -6.65
N ALA A 58 8.77 -3.91 -7.34
CA ALA A 58 8.79 -3.95 -8.80
C ALA A 58 7.51 -4.53 -9.41
N ALA A 59 7.02 -5.67 -8.89
CA ALA A 59 5.81 -6.30 -9.40
C ALA A 59 4.55 -5.44 -9.17
N LEU A 60 4.51 -4.71 -8.04
CA LEU A 60 3.45 -3.75 -7.77
C LEU A 60 3.48 -2.59 -8.78
N ILE A 61 4.66 -2.02 -9.06
CA ILE A 61 4.79 -0.94 -10.05
C ILE A 61 4.42 -1.43 -11.46
N ASP A 62 4.85 -2.64 -11.85
CA ASP A 62 4.50 -3.24 -13.14
C ASP A 62 2.99 -3.35 -13.33
N GLY A 63 2.28 -3.83 -12.31
CA GLY A 63 0.83 -3.96 -12.34
C GLY A 63 0.12 -2.63 -12.44
N LEU A 64 0.53 -1.63 -11.65
CA LEU A 64 -0.05 -0.29 -11.71
C LEU A 64 0.26 0.41 -13.04
N GLN A 65 1.45 0.22 -13.59
CA GLN A 65 1.81 0.80 -14.88
C GLN A 65 0.93 0.28 -16.02
N ALA A 66 0.56 -1.02 -15.98
CA ALA A 66 -0.34 -1.62 -16.95
C ALA A 66 -1.77 -1.03 -16.88
N ASP A 67 -2.21 -0.61 -15.68
CA ASP A 67 -3.58 -0.18 -15.44
C ASP A 67 -3.79 1.34 -15.53
N TYR A 68 -2.76 2.14 -15.20
CA TYR A 68 -2.88 3.61 -15.08
C TYR A 68 -2.20 4.42 -16.20
N GLU A 69 -1.62 3.77 -17.22
CA GLU A 69 -0.96 4.40 -18.39
C GLU A 69 -0.02 5.57 -18.04
N ALA A 70 0.64 5.53 -16.88
CA ALA A 70 1.57 6.56 -16.43
C ALA A 70 3.03 6.08 -16.49
N GLU A 71 3.96 7.02 -16.44
CA GLU A 71 5.39 6.67 -16.43
C GLU A 71 5.77 5.87 -15.18
N ARG A 72 6.51 4.78 -15.39
CA ARG A 72 7.01 3.91 -14.31
C ARG A 72 7.69 4.70 -13.18
N ALA A 73 8.50 5.71 -13.53
CA ALA A 73 9.24 6.49 -12.55
C ALA A 73 8.32 7.32 -11.65
N VAL A 74 7.23 7.85 -12.20
CA VAL A 74 6.21 8.59 -11.45
C VAL A 74 5.45 7.65 -10.53
N ILE A 75 4.98 6.52 -11.05
CA ILE A 75 4.28 5.49 -10.26
C ILE A 75 5.18 5.00 -9.12
N ALA A 76 6.45 4.70 -9.40
CA ALA A 76 7.41 4.27 -8.39
C ALA A 76 7.59 5.32 -7.28
N ALA A 77 7.76 6.60 -7.63
CA ALA A 77 7.92 7.65 -6.62
C ALA A 77 6.68 7.78 -5.72
N ASP A 78 5.48 7.78 -6.32
CA ASP A 78 4.23 7.93 -5.59
C ASP A 78 3.90 6.72 -4.72
N VAL A 79 4.08 5.50 -5.25
CA VAL A 79 3.86 4.26 -4.51
C VAL A 79 4.88 4.12 -3.38
N ALA A 80 6.14 4.49 -3.60
CA ALA A 80 7.15 4.45 -2.54
C ALA A 80 6.78 5.38 -1.37
N ARG A 81 6.34 6.61 -1.67
CA ARG A 81 5.87 7.56 -0.66
C ARG A 81 4.66 7.00 0.09
N LEU A 82 3.67 6.49 -0.64
CA LEU A 82 2.45 5.95 -0.05
C LEU A 82 2.74 4.73 0.86
N LEU A 83 3.54 3.77 0.39
CA LEU A 83 3.92 2.61 1.19
C LEU A 83 4.68 3.01 2.45
N ALA A 84 5.55 4.02 2.38
CA ALA A 84 6.24 4.53 3.56
C ALA A 84 5.25 5.16 4.57
N GLU A 85 4.28 5.95 4.11
CA GLU A 85 3.22 6.52 4.96
C GLU A 85 2.33 5.43 5.58
N MET A 86 1.97 4.42 4.79
CA MET A 86 1.18 3.27 5.25
C MET A 86 1.95 2.44 6.27
N ALA A 87 3.25 2.23 6.07
CA ALA A 87 4.10 1.49 7.00
C ALA A 87 4.26 2.24 8.34
N ASP A 88 4.44 3.57 8.31
CA ASP A 88 4.51 4.40 9.51
C ASP A 88 3.20 4.37 10.32
N LYS A 89 2.07 4.26 9.63
CA LYS A 89 0.74 4.08 10.23
C LYS A 89 0.45 2.63 10.66
N GLY A 90 1.38 1.70 10.46
CA GLY A 90 1.20 0.28 10.76
C GLY A 90 0.20 -0.42 9.84
N LEU A 91 -0.10 0.13 8.67
CA LEU A 91 -1.05 -0.46 7.72
C LEU A 91 -0.39 -1.57 6.90
N VAL A 92 0.81 -1.33 6.36
CA VAL A 92 1.56 -2.33 5.59
C VAL A 92 2.85 -2.70 6.32
N ALA A 93 3.35 -3.89 6.06
CA ALA A 93 4.69 -4.31 6.43
C ALA A 93 5.61 -4.29 5.21
N LEU A 94 6.83 -3.79 5.40
CA LEU A 94 7.90 -3.78 4.41
C LEU A 94 8.98 -4.77 4.87
N GLY A 95 9.41 -5.66 3.98
CA GLY A 95 10.43 -6.69 4.19
C GLY A 95 11.62 -6.57 3.25
#